data_AF-A0A5N5DWT0-F1
#
_entry.id   AF-A0A5N5DWT0-F1
#
_cell.length_a   1.000
_cell.length_b   1.000
_cell.length_c   1.000
_cell.angle_alpha   90.00
_cell.angle_beta   90.00
_cell.angle_gamma   90.00
#
_symmetry.space_group_name_H-M   'P 1'
#
loop_
_entity.id
_entity.type
_entity.pdbx_description
1 polymer ?
#
loop_
_entity_poly.entity_id
_entity_poly.type
_entity_poly.pdbx_seq_one_letter_code
_entity_poly.pdbx_strand_id
1 'polypeptide(L)' 'MEKYDVKKAYKDLYSPGRRDFALVTVPRFGYFAVDGHGDPNTATEYSEALEALYSVSYSAKFA' A
#
# COMPACT_ATOMS: atom_id res chain seq x y z
N MET A 1 -23.04 -2.96 0.77
CA MET A 1 -21.80 -3.24 0.02
C MET A 1 -20.87 -3.97 0.96
N GLU A 2 -20.36 -5.15 0.59
CA GLU A 2 -19.44 -5.88 1.46
C GLU A 2 -18.10 -5.14 1.53
N LYS A 3 -17.53 -4.98 2.72
CA LYS A 3 -16.27 -4.26 2.91
C LYS A 3 -15.12 -5.12 2.37
N TYR A 4 -14.55 -4.70 1.25
CA TYR A 4 -13.37 -5.36 0.70
C TYR A 4 -12.15 -5.15 1.60
N ASP A 5 -11.47 -6.26 1.95
CA ASP A 5 -10.26 -6.27 2.76
C ASP A 5 -9.16 -7.03 2.00
N VAL A 6 -8.24 -6.27 1.41
CA VAL A 6 -7.14 -6.79 0.60
C VAL A 6 -6.23 -7.76 1.38
N LYS A 7 -6.08 -7.57 2.69
CA LYS A 7 -5.24 -8.46 3.52
C LYS A 7 -5.88 -9.83 3.70
N LYS A 8 -7.22 -9.88 3.75
CA LYS A 8 -7.97 -11.14 3.81
C LYS A 8 -8.05 -11.82 2.45
N ALA A 9 -8.19 -11.05 1.38
CA ALA A 9 -8.26 -11.57 0.01
C ALA A 9 -6.90 -12.14 -0.46
N TYR A 10 -5.78 -11.56 -0.04
CA TYR A 10 -4.43 -11.95 -0.45
C TYR A 10 -3.52 -12.25 0.74
N LYS A 11 -3.91 -13.22 1.59
CA LYS A 11 -3.15 -13.56 2.81
C LYS A 11 -1.69 -13.91 2.54
N ASP A 12 -1.40 -14.59 1.44
CA ASP A 12 -0.03 -14.99 1.10
C ASP A 12 0.88 -13.78 0.82
N LEU A 13 0.30 -12.64 0.42
CA LEU A 13 1.03 -11.39 0.16
C LEU A 13 1.14 -10.50 1.41
N TYR A 14 0.11 -10.48 2.26
CA TYR A 14 0.01 -9.54 3.39
C TYR A 14 0.20 -10.16 4.78
N SER A 15 0.24 -11.48 4.87
CA SER A 15 0.43 -12.24 6.10
C SER A 15 1.18 -13.56 5.83
N PRO A 16 2.37 -13.51 5.20
CA PRO A 16 3.13 -14.72 4.90
C PRO A 16 3.61 -15.43 6.19
N GLY A 17 3.84 -16.73 6.08
CA GLY A 17 4.44 -17.52 7.15
C GLY A 17 5.86 -17.04 7.50
N ARG A 18 6.26 -17.20 8.76
CA ARG A 18 7.57 -16.71 9.27
C ARG A 18 8.75 -17.67 9.05
N ARG A 19 8.49 -18.89 8.58
CA ARG A 19 9.46 -20.00 8.65
C ARG A 19 10.27 -20.12 7.37
N ASP A 20 9.57 -20.28 6.26
CA ASP A 20 10.18 -20.63 4.98
C ASP A 20 9.85 -19.57 3.93
N PHE A 21 10.76 -19.40 2.97
CA PHE A 21 10.48 -18.62 1.78
C PHE A 21 9.35 -19.28 0.98
N ALA A 22 8.42 -18.47 0.50
CA ALA A 22 7.31 -18.92 -0.33
C ALA A 22 7.36 -18.20 -1.68
N LEU A 23 7.16 -18.96 -2.75
CA LEU A 23 6.88 -18.38 -4.06
C LEU A 23 5.44 -17.89 -4.08
N VAL A 24 5.23 -16.63 -4.45
CA VAL A 24 3.90 -16.01 -4.51
C VAL A 24 3.66 -15.41 -5.90
N THR A 25 2.40 -15.41 -6.32
CA THR A 25 1.97 -14.70 -7.53
C THR A 25 1.33 -13.39 -7.12
N VAL A 26 1.89 -12.27 -7.58
CA VAL A 26 1.32 -10.93 -7.33
C VAL A 26 0.49 -10.55 -8.56
N PRO A 27 -0.85 -10.47 -8.44
CA PRO A 27 -1.68 -10.02 -9.55
C PRO A 27 -1.52 -8.51 -9.76
N ARG A 28 -2.02 -8.00 -10.89
CA ARG A 28 -2.04 -6.57 -11.15
C ARG A 28 -3.02 -5.87 -10.20
N PHE A 29 -2.54 -4.81 -9.56
CA PHE A 29 -3.32 -3.94 -8.68
C PHE A 29 -3.32 -2.49 -9.20
N GLY A 30 -4.34 -1.73 -8.80
CA GLY A 30 -4.37 -0.29 -8.95
C GLY A 30 -3.85 0.39 -7.69
N TYR A 31 -2.96 1.36 -7.85
CA TYR A 31 -2.38 2.13 -6.74
C TYR A 31 -2.38 3.61 -7.08
N PHE A 32 -2.54 4.43 -6.04
CA PHE A 32 -2.05 5.80 -6.06
C PHE A 32 -0.56 5.76 -5.71
N ALA A 33 0.26 6.45 -6.49
CA ALA A 33 1.70 6.48 -6.31
C ALA A 33 2.23 7.89 -6.60
N VAL A 34 3.31 8.25 -5.91
CA VAL A 34 4.07 9.49 -6.13
C VAL A 34 5.53 9.07 -6.24
N ASP A 35 6.18 9.43 -7.34
CA ASP A 35 7.62 9.21 -7.50
C ASP A 35 8.40 10.21 -6.64
N GLY A 36 9.51 9.76 -6.07
CA GLY A 36 10.34 10.59 -5.19
C GLY A 36 11.75 10.05 -5.06
N HIS A 37 12.61 10.84 -4.43
CA HIS A 37 14.01 10.49 -4.17
C HIS A 37 14.47 11.09 -2.83
N GLY A 38 15.61 10.61 -2.31
CA GLY A 38 16.21 11.11 -1.07
C GLY A 38 15.96 10.20 0.13
N ASP A 39 16.41 10.65 1.31
CA ASP A 39 16.22 9.93 2.58
C ASP A 39 14.82 10.20 3.14
N PRO A 40 13.95 9.18 3.28
CA PRO A 40 12.59 9.36 3.79
C PRO A 40 12.52 9.89 5.22
N ASN A 41 13.62 9.83 5.99
CA ASN A 41 13.66 10.33 7.37
C ASN A 41 13.94 11.85 7.45
N THR A 42 14.40 12.47 6.36
CA THR A 42 14.81 13.89 6.37
C THR A 42 14.21 14.71 5.24
N ALA A 43 13.83 14.09 4.13
CA ALA A 43 13.24 14.79 2.98
C ALA A 43 11.79 15.17 3.29
N THR A 44 11.49 16.47 3.25
CA THR A 44 10.14 16.99 3.45
C THR A 44 9.17 16.44 2.40
N GLU A 45 9.66 16.25 1.17
CA GLU A 45 8.89 15.77 0.03
C GLU A 45 8.30 14.37 0.28
N TYR A 46 8.99 13.52 1.05
CA TYR A 46 8.46 12.20 1.43
C TYR A 46 7.24 12.33 2.36
N SER A 47 7.31 13.22 3.36
CA SER A 47 6.20 13.48 4.28
C SER A 47 4.99 14.06 3.55
N GLU A 48 5.22 15.05 2.68
CA GLU A 48 4.17 15.67 1.87
C GLU A 48 3.51 14.66 0.92
N ALA A 49 4.30 13.79 0.28
CA ALA A 49 3.79 12.73 -0.57
C ALA A 49 2.91 11.74 0.22
N LEU A 50 3.31 11.35 1.44
CA LEU A 50 2.49 10.50 2.30
C LEU A 50 1.17 11.18 2.67
N GLU A 51 1.19 12.44 3.09
CA GLU A 51 -0.02 13.20 3.42
C GLU A 51 -1.00 13.26 2.25
N ALA A 52 -0.50 13.57 1.05
CA ALA A 52 -1.30 13.59 -0.18
C ALA A 52 -1.90 12.21 -0.48
N LEU A 53 -1.10 11.15 -0.42
CA LEU A 53 -1.56 9.77 -0.68
C LEU A 53 -2.65 9.33 0.31
N TYR A 54 -2.50 9.65 1.60
CA TYR A 54 -3.53 9.36 2.59
C TYR A 54 -4.81 10.15 2.34
N SER A 55 -4.70 11.45 2.08
CA SER A 55 -5.85 12.33 1.81
C SER A 55 -6.68 11.82 0.62
N VAL A 56 -6.03 11.51 -0.51
CA VAL A 56 -6.69 10.99 -1.71
C VAL A 56 -7.28 9.60 -1.46
N SER A 57 -6.55 8.71 -0.78
CA SER A 57 -7.01 7.34 -0.52
C SER A 57 -8.26 7.29 0.36
N TYR A 58 -8.31 8.12 1.40
CA TYR A 58 -9.49 8.22 2.27
C TYR A 58 -10.67 8.82 1.52
N SER A 59 -10.44 9.87 0.73
CA SER A 59 -11.47 10.45 -0.12
C SER A 59 -12.04 9.41 -1.09
N ALA A 60 -11.20 8.64 -1.79
CA ALA A 60 -11.63 7.59 -2.71
C ALA A 60 -12.35 6.42 -2.02
N LYS A 61 -12.00 6.10 -0.77
CA LYS A 61 -12.61 4.99 -0.02
C LYS A 61 -14.01 5.31 0.49
N PHE A 62 -14.30 6.59 0.74
CA PHE A 62 -15.54 7.04 1.39
C PHE A 62 -16.42 7.93 0.50
N ALA A 63 -15.98 8.27 -0.71
CA ALA A 63 -16.83 8.82 -1.76
C ALA A 63 -17.86 7.80 -2.25
#